data_AF-A0A6P1DLH3-F1
#
_entry.id   AF-A0A6P1DLH3-F1
#
_cell.length_a   1.000
_cell.length_b   1.000
_cell.length_c   1.000
_cell.angle_alpha   90.00
_cell.angle_beta   90.00
_cell.angle_gamma   90.00
#
_symmetry.space_group_name_H-M   'P 1'
#
loop_
_entity.id
_entity.type
_entity.pdbx_description
1 polymer ?
#
loop_
_entity_poly.entity_id
_entity_poly.type
_entity_poly.pdbx_seq_one_letter_code
_entity_poly.pdbx_strand_id
1 'polypeptide(L)'
;MQNARPNYKQNEIAKIHRESDKKKRKCIIDGCENHSINSHLLQRNGLLKNISVDGHLIERKLIDPNKFIKDQHPVEFKRVGLKNAFSLSLFCNKHDSEIFKPIESSSVDFELYESQLLLSYRVTLAEIRKKEIVIEKFQNMLDSKVLDGKFNRFPIESLLRGFKYGINDLKTFKNIFESEFGTYNKNFVFKTYKYPLIKIYASAIFSPDKTFSLDSEDSNIPYEQIFIHLLPLENELLIICGYNKQYQNRFVRKYINKWNNLNSKKLGIRLTTLFCDRIENWGLSPEVYDRIQTEKLIKFNLQAKSTLYFPDLFSSNLNIFENEKNCT
;
A
#
# COMPACT_ATOMS: atom_id res chain seq x y z
N MET A 1 -16.56 21.48 18.65
CA MET A 1 -15.24 21.89 18.10
C MET A 1 -15.49 22.80 16.90
N GLN A 2 -15.12 24.08 16.98
CA GLN A 2 -15.31 25.03 15.88
C GLN A 2 -14.37 24.65 14.71
N ASN A 3 -14.93 24.43 13.53
CA ASN A 3 -14.17 24.31 12.29
C ASN A 3 -13.52 25.67 12.00
N ALA A 4 -12.23 25.82 12.33
CA ALA A 4 -11.45 26.96 11.90
C ALA A 4 -11.48 27.02 10.36
N ARG A 5 -11.74 28.21 9.79
CA ARG A 5 -11.72 28.38 8.33
C ARG A 5 -10.33 27.98 7.79
N PRO A 6 -10.24 27.26 6.66
CA PRO A 6 -8.96 26.87 6.10
C PRO A 6 -8.11 28.11 5.80
N ASN A 7 -6.85 28.11 6.22
CA ASN A 7 -5.94 29.20 5.87
C ASN A 7 -5.53 29.11 4.39
N TYR A 8 -4.98 30.20 3.84
CA TYR A 8 -4.62 30.28 2.42
C TYR A 8 -3.62 29.18 1.99
N LYS A 9 -2.72 28.73 2.87
CA LYS A 9 -1.78 27.63 2.59
C LYS A 9 -2.51 26.30 2.44
N GLN A 10 -3.47 26.02 3.32
CA GLN A 10 -4.30 24.81 3.24
C GLN A 10 -5.13 24.79 1.96
N ASN A 11 -5.70 25.92 1.57
CA ASN A 11 -6.45 26.05 0.32
C ASN A 11 -5.59 25.75 -0.91
N GLU A 12 -4.36 26.27 -0.95
CA GLU A 12 -3.44 26.02 -2.06
C GLU A 12 -2.99 24.54 -2.11
N ILE A 13 -2.67 23.93 -0.96
CA ILE A 13 -2.33 22.49 -0.91
C ILE A 13 -3.54 21.64 -1.35
N ALA A 14 -4.75 21.96 -0.88
CA ALA A 14 -5.96 21.26 -1.29
C ALA A 14 -6.22 21.40 -2.80
N LYS A 15 -5.94 22.58 -3.38
CA LYS A 15 -6.03 22.81 -4.82
C LYS A 15 -5.05 21.90 -5.58
N ILE A 16 -3.77 21.89 -5.20
CA ILE A 16 -2.74 21.02 -5.80
C ILE A 16 -3.15 19.55 -5.75
N HIS A 17 -3.67 19.08 -4.61
CA HIS A 17 -4.16 17.72 -4.46
C HIS A 17 -5.31 17.43 -5.43
N ARG A 18 -6.33 18.29 -5.48
CA ARG A 18 -7.50 18.12 -6.36
C ARG A 18 -7.12 18.13 -7.84
N GLU A 19 -6.19 18.99 -8.26
CA GLU A 19 -5.70 19.05 -9.64
C GLU A 19 -4.98 17.76 -10.02
N SER A 20 -4.10 17.27 -9.13
CA SER A 20 -3.39 16.00 -9.34
C SER A 20 -4.33 14.79 -9.34
N ASP A 21 -5.34 14.76 -8.48
CA ASP A 21 -6.31 13.66 -8.39
C ASP A 21 -7.25 13.62 -9.61
N LYS A 22 -7.57 14.79 -10.20
CA LYS A 22 -8.39 14.90 -11.42
C LYS A 22 -7.61 14.71 -12.72
N LYS A 23 -6.28 14.73 -12.66
CA LYS A 23 -5.43 14.63 -13.85
C LYS A 23 -5.65 13.30 -14.56
N LYS A 24 -6.01 13.37 -15.85
CA LYS A 24 -6.03 12.18 -16.71
C LYS A 24 -4.60 11.68 -16.88
N ARG A 25 -4.39 10.39 -16.62
CA ARG A 25 -3.06 9.75 -16.69
C ARG A 25 -3.02 8.74 -17.83
N LYS A 26 -1.88 8.62 -18.51
CA LYS A 26 -1.63 7.55 -19.46
C LYS A 26 -1.56 6.20 -18.73
N CYS A 27 -1.82 5.13 -19.48
CA CYS A 27 -1.53 3.78 -19.03
C CYS A 27 -0.06 3.68 -18.59
N ILE A 28 0.20 2.93 -17.53
CA ILE A 28 1.56 2.76 -17.00
C ILE A 28 2.45 1.81 -17.82
N ILE A 29 1.86 1.05 -18.75
CA ILE A 29 2.63 0.16 -19.63
C ILE A 29 3.41 1.00 -20.64
N ASP A 30 4.72 0.76 -20.73
CA ASP A 30 5.61 1.50 -21.62
C ASP A 30 5.15 1.42 -23.08
N GLY A 31 5.21 2.55 -23.80
CA GLY A 31 4.73 2.66 -25.18
C GLY A 31 3.21 2.72 -25.36
N CYS A 32 2.41 2.67 -24.29
CA CYS A 32 0.96 2.79 -24.39
C CYS A 32 0.48 4.25 -24.36
N GLU A 33 -0.17 4.69 -25.43
CA GLU A 33 -0.71 6.05 -25.55
C GLU A 33 -2.15 6.20 -25.01
N ASN A 34 -2.79 5.10 -24.63
CA ASN A 34 -4.15 5.13 -24.10
C ASN A 34 -4.22 5.70 -22.69
N HIS A 35 -5.36 6.31 -22.37
CA HIS A 35 -5.64 6.78 -21.02
C HIS A 35 -5.88 5.61 -20.06
N SER A 36 -5.42 5.78 -18.82
CA SER A 36 -5.69 4.86 -17.73
C SER A 36 -7.13 4.97 -17.23
N ILE A 37 -7.67 3.84 -16.81
CA ILE A 37 -8.90 3.69 -16.06
C ILE A 37 -8.58 3.50 -14.58
N ASN A 38 -9.61 3.59 -13.74
CA ASN A 38 -9.50 3.25 -12.33
C ASN A 38 -9.41 1.72 -12.15
N SER A 39 -8.18 1.21 -12.09
CA SER A 39 -7.86 -0.21 -11.98
C SER A 39 -7.89 -0.66 -10.53
N HIS A 40 -8.56 -1.77 -10.25
CA HIS A 40 -8.54 -2.42 -8.93
C HIS A 40 -7.23 -3.20 -8.73
N LEU A 41 -6.61 -3.07 -7.56
CA LEU A 41 -5.38 -3.80 -7.23
C LEU A 41 -5.63 -5.24 -6.77
N LEU A 42 -6.85 -5.54 -6.32
CA LEU A 42 -7.35 -6.88 -6.01
C LEU A 42 -8.71 -7.08 -6.68
N GLN A 43 -9.04 -8.32 -6.98
CA GLN A 43 -10.30 -8.68 -7.64
C GLN A 43 -11.50 -8.10 -6.90
N ARG A 44 -12.29 -7.28 -7.62
CA ARG A 44 -13.50 -6.65 -7.06
C ARG A 44 -14.59 -7.66 -6.80
N ASN A 45 -14.88 -8.52 -7.79
CA ASN A 45 -15.95 -9.51 -7.77
C ASN A 45 -15.46 -10.85 -7.22
N GLY A 46 -14.98 -10.83 -5.99
CA GLY A 46 -14.36 -11.96 -5.29
C GLY A 46 -13.81 -11.42 -4.00
N LEU A 47 -12.48 -11.33 -3.89
CA LEU A 47 -11.75 -10.82 -2.72
C LEU A 47 -12.40 -9.61 -2.02
N LEU A 48 -12.58 -8.48 -2.72
CA LEU A 48 -13.11 -7.27 -2.08
C LEU A 48 -14.60 -7.40 -1.73
N LYS A 49 -15.38 -8.07 -2.59
CA LYS A 49 -16.81 -8.28 -2.39
C LYS A 49 -17.10 -9.21 -1.20
N ASN A 50 -16.28 -10.25 -1.00
CA ASN A 50 -16.40 -11.24 0.07
C ASN A 50 -16.50 -10.62 1.47
N ILE A 51 -15.90 -9.44 1.63
CA ILE A 51 -15.82 -8.76 2.92
C ILE A 51 -16.49 -7.39 2.94
N SER A 52 -17.15 -7.01 1.84
CA SER A 52 -17.88 -5.74 1.76
C SER A 52 -19.21 -5.83 2.51
N VAL A 53 -19.65 -4.73 3.12
CA VAL A 53 -20.96 -4.62 3.78
C VAL A 53 -21.74 -3.49 3.12
N ASP A 54 -22.92 -3.81 2.59
CA ASP A 54 -23.73 -2.95 1.72
C ASP A 54 -22.94 -2.35 0.56
N GLY A 55 -22.02 -3.12 -0.02
CA GLY A 55 -21.15 -2.64 -1.10
C GLY A 55 -20.10 -1.61 -0.67
N HIS A 56 -19.74 -1.58 0.61
CA HIS A 56 -18.73 -0.68 1.16
C HIS A 56 -17.63 -1.42 1.94
N LEU A 57 -16.45 -0.79 1.98
CA LEU A 57 -15.27 -1.19 2.73
C LEU A 57 -14.77 0.00 3.55
N ILE A 58 -13.81 -0.25 4.44
CA ILE A 58 -13.13 0.79 5.22
C ILE A 58 -11.66 0.85 4.80
N GLU A 59 -11.19 2.05 4.45
CA GLU A 59 -9.80 2.30 4.05
C GLU A 59 -9.22 3.50 4.78
N ARG A 60 -7.91 3.47 5.07
CA ARG A 60 -7.19 4.64 5.58
C ARG A 60 -6.95 5.62 4.42
N LYS A 61 -7.50 6.83 4.51
CA LYS A 61 -7.41 7.86 3.48
C LYS A 61 -6.87 9.15 4.06
N LEU A 62 -6.21 9.94 3.20
CA LEU A 62 -5.84 11.31 3.56
C LEU A 62 -7.13 12.13 3.82
N ILE A 63 -7.08 12.95 4.87
CA ILE A 63 -8.09 13.98 5.13
C ILE A 63 -7.97 15.05 4.04
N ASP A 64 -9.07 15.73 3.68
CA ASP A 64 -8.98 16.90 2.78
C ASP A 64 -8.02 17.94 3.42
N PRO A 65 -6.99 18.45 2.72
CA PRO A 65 -6.06 19.43 3.30
C PRO A 65 -6.74 20.67 3.88
N ASN A 66 -7.94 21.05 3.39
CA ASN A 66 -8.74 22.12 3.97
C ASN A 66 -9.28 21.81 5.38
N LYS A 67 -9.34 20.53 5.76
CA LYS A 67 -9.78 20.05 7.08
C LYS A 67 -8.62 19.65 7.97
N PHE A 68 -7.36 19.91 7.57
CA PHE A 68 -6.22 19.61 8.41
C PHE A 68 -6.28 20.40 9.72
N ILE A 69 -6.24 19.68 10.82
CA ILE A 69 -6.13 20.24 12.16
C ILE A 69 -4.65 20.16 12.55
N LYS A 70 -4.10 21.26 13.05
CA LYS A 70 -2.71 21.33 13.50
C LYS A 70 -2.46 20.21 14.53
N ASP A 71 -1.30 19.56 14.41
CA ASP A 71 -0.82 18.48 15.30
C ASP A 71 -1.59 17.15 15.24
N GLN A 72 -2.70 17.06 14.49
CA GLN A 72 -3.40 15.81 14.21
C GLN A 72 -2.82 15.08 12.99
N HIS A 73 -2.91 13.75 13.00
CA HIS A 73 -2.48 12.94 11.86
C HIS A 73 -3.42 13.17 10.66
N PRO A 74 -2.92 13.47 9.45
CA PRO A 74 -3.76 13.86 8.31
C PRO A 74 -4.45 12.67 7.63
N VAL A 75 -4.75 11.60 8.36
CA VAL A 75 -5.43 10.42 7.81
C VAL A 75 -6.62 10.02 8.67
N GLU A 76 -7.63 9.46 8.04
CA GLU A 76 -8.83 8.95 8.69
C GLU A 76 -9.27 7.64 8.02
N PHE A 77 -9.97 6.79 8.76
CA PHE A 77 -10.64 5.63 8.20
C PHE A 77 -11.95 6.10 7.55
N LYS A 78 -12.10 5.82 6.25
CA LYS A 78 -13.29 6.19 5.47
C LYS A 78 -14.02 4.96 5.01
N ARG A 79 -15.36 5.05 5.03
CA ARG A 79 -16.22 4.15 4.28
C ARG A 79 -16.09 4.48 2.79
N VAL A 80 -15.64 3.51 1.99
CA VAL A 80 -15.40 3.63 0.55
C VAL A 80 -16.27 2.62 -0.18
N GLY A 81 -16.97 3.06 -1.23
CA GLY A 81 -17.76 2.17 -2.07
C GLY A 81 -16.88 1.18 -2.85
N LEU A 82 -17.36 -0.05 -3.02
CA LEU A 82 -16.62 -1.16 -3.64
C LEU A 82 -16.04 -0.83 -5.03
N LYS A 83 -16.69 0.05 -5.80
CA LYS A 83 -16.19 0.50 -7.11
C LYS A 83 -14.90 1.35 -7.03
N ASN A 84 -14.64 1.98 -5.88
CA ASN A 84 -13.50 2.88 -5.65
C ASN A 84 -12.53 2.33 -4.60
N ALA A 85 -12.89 1.24 -3.93
CA ALA A 85 -12.01 0.59 -2.97
C ALA A 85 -10.82 -0.01 -3.69
N PHE A 86 -9.64 0.15 -3.10
CA PHE A 86 -8.40 -0.49 -3.52
C PHE A 86 -8.05 -0.30 -5.00
N SER A 87 -8.30 0.90 -5.53
CA SER A 87 -8.14 1.20 -6.95
C SER A 87 -7.33 2.48 -7.19
N LEU A 88 -6.73 2.57 -8.37
CA LEU A 88 -5.94 3.71 -8.81
C LEU A 88 -6.01 3.84 -10.34
N SER A 89 -5.93 5.06 -10.87
CA SER A 89 -5.73 5.29 -12.31
C SER A 89 -4.38 4.70 -12.74
N LEU A 90 -4.39 3.52 -13.35
CA LEU A 90 -3.17 2.72 -13.56
C LEU A 90 -3.03 2.18 -15.00
N PHE A 91 -3.94 1.31 -15.43
CA PHE A 91 -3.89 0.67 -16.75
C PHE A 91 -4.94 1.24 -17.69
N CYS A 92 -4.75 1.17 -19.02
CA CYS A 92 -5.88 1.30 -19.93
C CYS A 92 -6.74 0.03 -19.90
N ASN A 93 -7.98 0.10 -20.39
CA ASN A 93 -8.90 -1.03 -20.34
C ASN A 93 -8.33 -2.32 -20.96
N LYS A 94 -7.60 -2.21 -22.08
CA LYS A 94 -6.97 -3.34 -22.75
C LYS A 94 -5.95 -4.03 -21.85
N HIS A 95 -4.95 -3.29 -21.36
CA HIS A 95 -3.89 -3.87 -20.53
C HIS A 95 -4.41 -4.39 -19.19
N ASP A 96 -5.37 -3.70 -18.58
CA ASP A 96 -6.02 -4.16 -17.34
C ASP A 96 -6.68 -5.54 -17.54
N SER A 97 -7.45 -5.66 -18.63
CA SER A 97 -8.22 -6.86 -18.93
C SER A 97 -7.37 -8.02 -19.42
N GLU A 98 -6.37 -7.77 -20.28
CA GLU A 98 -5.59 -8.82 -20.93
C GLU A 98 -4.50 -9.37 -20.01
N ILE A 99 -3.69 -8.51 -19.37
CA ILE A 99 -2.56 -8.94 -18.55
C ILE A 99 -3.04 -9.68 -17.31
N PHE A 100 -4.12 -9.20 -16.68
CA PHE A 100 -4.55 -9.72 -15.40
C PHE A 100 -5.78 -10.64 -15.47
N LYS A 101 -6.24 -10.98 -16.67
CA LYS A 101 -7.29 -11.99 -16.86
C LYS A 101 -7.12 -13.23 -15.98
N PRO A 102 -5.89 -13.80 -15.82
CA PRO A 102 -5.71 -15.01 -15.02
C PRO A 102 -6.08 -14.87 -13.55
N ILE A 103 -6.02 -13.64 -12.99
CA ILE A 103 -6.31 -13.36 -11.57
C ILE A 103 -7.63 -12.62 -11.32
N GLU A 104 -8.47 -12.46 -12.35
CA GLU A 104 -9.78 -11.79 -12.24
C GLU A 104 -10.98 -12.75 -12.34
N SER A 105 -10.75 -14.05 -12.59
CA SER A 105 -11.81 -15.07 -12.62
C SER A 105 -12.32 -15.42 -11.22
N SER A 106 -13.50 -16.01 -11.10
CA SER A 106 -14.05 -16.41 -9.79
C SER A 106 -13.39 -17.67 -9.21
N SER A 107 -12.61 -18.42 -10.00
CA SER A 107 -12.01 -19.71 -9.63
C SER A 107 -10.48 -19.66 -9.65
N VAL A 108 -9.89 -18.53 -9.28
CA VAL A 108 -8.43 -18.33 -9.30
C VAL A 108 -7.78 -19.14 -8.19
N ASP A 109 -6.79 -19.94 -8.56
CA ASP A 109 -5.85 -20.49 -7.60
C ASP A 109 -4.74 -19.46 -7.33
N PHE A 110 -4.81 -18.81 -6.17
CA PHE A 110 -3.82 -17.82 -5.74
C PHE A 110 -2.52 -18.44 -5.22
N GLU A 111 -2.43 -19.77 -5.12
CA GLU A 111 -1.20 -20.48 -4.76
C GLU A 111 -0.28 -20.72 -5.96
N LEU A 112 -0.80 -20.58 -7.18
CA LEU A 112 -0.01 -20.66 -8.40
C LEU A 112 1.01 -19.51 -8.49
N TYR A 113 2.22 -19.87 -8.96
CA TYR A 113 3.30 -18.91 -9.19
C TYR A 113 2.85 -17.77 -10.12
N GLU A 114 2.11 -18.07 -11.19
CA GLU A 114 1.58 -17.07 -12.13
C GLU A 114 0.65 -16.07 -11.44
N SER A 115 -0.28 -16.54 -10.60
CA SER A 115 -1.18 -15.68 -9.86
C SER A 115 -0.43 -14.72 -8.93
N GLN A 116 0.57 -15.23 -8.22
CA GLN A 116 1.39 -14.48 -7.27
C GLN A 116 2.30 -13.47 -7.98
N LEU A 117 2.85 -13.88 -9.14
CA LEU A 117 3.63 -13.04 -10.03
C LEU A 117 2.79 -11.86 -10.54
N LEU A 118 1.56 -12.11 -11.02
CA LEU A 118 0.65 -11.09 -11.53
C LEU A 118 0.19 -10.12 -10.43
N LEU A 119 -0.14 -10.62 -9.24
CA LEU A 119 -0.45 -9.78 -8.08
C LEU A 119 0.72 -8.86 -7.71
N SER A 120 1.94 -9.41 -7.70
CA SER A 120 3.17 -8.67 -7.38
C SER A 120 3.52 -7.65 -8.46
N TYR A 121 3.36 -8.01 -9.74
CA TYR A 121 3.55 -7.10 -10.86
C TYR A 121 2.56 -5.92 -10.81
N ARG A 122 1.27 -6.22 -10.58
CA ARG A 122 0.22 -5.19 -10.47
C ARG A 122 0.54 -4.17 -9.39
N VAL A 123 0.95 -4.64 -8.21
CA VAL A 123 1.26 -3.73 -7.09
C VAL A 123 2.58 -2.98 -7.28
N THR A 124 3.56 -3.58 -7.96
CA THR A 124 4.81 -2.89 -8.33
C THR A 124 4.51 -1.66 -9.19
N LEU A 125 3.67 -1.83 -10.21
CA LEU A 125 3.24 -0.73 -11.06
C LEU A 125 2.40 0.30 -10.30
N ALA A 126 1.49 -0.16 -9.43
CA ALA A 126 0.73 0.74 -8.57
C ALA A 126 1.62 1.59 -7.66
N GLU A 127 2.69 1.00 -7.12
CA GLU A 127 3.66 1.69 -6.27
C GLU A 127 4.46 2.74 -7.05
N ILE A 128 4.89 2.43 -8.28
CA ILE A 128 5.51 3.42 -9.18
C ILE A 128 4.55 4.59 -9.40
N ARG A 129 3.29 4.33 -9.79
CA ARG A 129 2.29 5.38 -10.04
C ARG A 129 2.03 6.25 -8.81
N LYS A 130 1.93 5.65 -7.63
CA LYS A 130 1.73 6.41 -6.38
C LYS A 130 2.89 7.34 -6.12
N LYS A 131 4.14 6.87 -6.26
CA LYS A 131 5.33 7.71 -6.10
C LYS A 131 5.38 8.83 -7.16
N GLU A 132 5.02 8.56 -8.41
CA GLU A 132 4.90 9.59 -9.46
C GLU A 132 3.90 10.69 -9.08
N ILE A 133 2.72 10.31 -8.58
CA ILE A 133 1.68 11.25 -8.13
C ILE A 133 2.18 12.08 -6.95
N VAL A 134 2.86 11.46 -5.99
CA VAL A 134 3.41 12.16 -4.83
C VAL A 134 4.51 13.14 -5.24
N ILE A 135 5.40 12.75 -6.16
CA ILE A 135 6.42 13.63 -6.73
C ILE A 135 5.77 14.83 -7.41
N GLU A 136 4.75 14.61 -8.24
CA GLU A 136 4.00 15.67 -8.92
C GLU A 136 3.38 16.66 -7.92
N LYS A 137 2.72 16.15 -6.86
CA LYS A 137 2.11 17.00 -5.83
C LYS A 137 3.15 17.85 -5.09
N PHE A 138 4.26 17.25 -4.66
CA PHE A 138 5.30 17.98 -3.95
C PHE A 138 6.08 18.95 -4.85
N GLN A 139 6.30 18.61 -6.11
CA GLN A 139 6.91 19.53 -7.08
C GLN A 139 6.01 20.75 -7.30
N ASN A 140 4.70 20.53 -7.51
CA ASN A 140 3.74 21.64 -7.61
C ASN A 140 3.68 22.49 -6.34
N MET A 141 3.89 21.91 -5.15
CA MET A 141 4.02 22.68 -3.90
C MET A 141 5.28 23.53 -3.88
N LEU A 142 6.42 23.00 -4.36
CA LEU A 142 7.69 23.73 -4.46
C LEU A 142 7.65 24.86 -5.49
N ASP A 143 6.86 24.70 -6.56
CA ASP A 143 6.74 25.66 -7.65
C ASP A 143 5.61 26.68 -7.42
N SER A 144 4.78 26.49 -6.38
CA SER A 144 3.67 27.39 -6.06
C SER A 144 4.18 28.72 -5.50
N LYS A 145 3.93 29.81 -6.23
CA LYS A 145 4.18 31.19 -5.78
C LYS A 145 3.45 31.53 -4.47
N VAL A 146 2.31 30.89 -4.20
CA VAL A 146 1.51 31.12 -2.98
C VAL A 146 2.21 30.52 -1.74
N LEU A 147 2.94 29.42 -1.93
CA LEU A 147 3.63 28.72 -0.86
C LEU A 147 5.12 29.10 -0.75
N ASP A 148 5.61 29.98 -1.63
CA ASP A 148 7.02 30.39 -1.63
C ASP A 148 7.42 31.05 -0.29
N GLY A 149 8.57 30.62 0.23
CA GLY A 149 9.05 30.99 1.57
C GLY A 149 8.15 30.57 2.74
N LYS A 150 7.11 29.73 2.54
CA LYS A 150 6.16 29.34 3.60
C LYS A 150 6.44 28.01 4.27
N PHE A 151 7.43 27.27 3.80
CA PHE A 151 7.87 26.00 4.38
C PHE A 151 9.37 25.79 4.11
N ASN A 152 10.01 24.95 4.92
CA ASN A 152 11.37 24.51 4.64
C ASN A 152 11.35 23.55 3.43
N ARG A 153 12.02 23.93 2.34
CA ARG A 153 12.07 23.15 1.09
C ARG A 153 12.89 21.85 1.24
N PHE A 154 13.90 21.86 2.11
CA PHE A 154 14.88 20.77 2.21
C PHE A 154 14.23 19.39 2.51
N PRO A 155 13.31 19.24 3.49
CA PRO A 155 12.63 17.96 3.71
C PRO A 155 11.85 17.45 2.50
N ILE A 156 11.20 18.35 1.76
CA ILE A 156 10.42 17.98 0.57
C ILE A 156 11.36 17.56 -0.56
N GLU A 157 12.42 18.32 -0.80
CA GLU A 157 13.42 17.98 -1.83
C GLU A 157 14.14 16.66 -1.54
N SER A 158 14.43 16.38 -0.26
CA SER A 158 14.98 15.09 0.18
C SER A 158 14.00 13.94 -0.04
N LEU A 159 12.73 14.13 0.32
CA LEU A 159 11.66 13.17 0.08
C LEU A 159 11.47 12.89 -1.43
N LEU A 160 11.47 13.92 -2.27
CA LEU A 160 11.40 13.80 -3.73
C LEU A 160 12.55 12.97 -4.29
N ARG A 161 13.77 13.17 -3.78
CA ARG A 161 14.94 12.38 -4.17
C ARG A 161 14.77 10.91 -3.77
N GLY A 162 14.30 10.65 -2.54
CA GLY A 162 13.99 9.31 -2.07
C GLY A 162 12.94 8.59 -2.94
N PHE A 163 11.88 9.29 -3.34
CA PHE A 163 10.89 8.70 -4.25
C PHE A 163 11.45 8.41 -5.64
N LYS A 164 12.34 9.25 -6.18
CA LYS A 164 12.99 9.00 -7.47
C LYS A 164 13.87 7.75 -7.42
N TYR A 165 14.66 7.57 -6.35
CA TYR A 165 15.42 6.32 -6.15
C TYR A 165 14.50 5.11 -6.02
N GLY A 166 13.45 5.22 -5.20
CA GLY A 166 12.48 4.13 -5.06
C GLY A 166 11.78 3.76 -6.37
N ILE A 167 11.49 4.73 -7.25
CA ILE A 167 10.95 4.44 -8.60
C ILE A 167 11.98 3.70 -9.45
N ASN A 168 13.27 4.07 -9.37
CA ASN A 168 14.32 3.40 -10.11
C ASN A 168 14.43 1.92 -9.70
N ASP A 169 14.39 1.64 -8.40
CA ASP A 169 14.41 0.27 -7.89
C ASP A 169 13.20 -0.52 -8.41
N LEU A 170 12.00 0.05 -8.29
CA LEU A 170 10.76 -0.57 -8.74
C LEU A 170 10.76 -0.85 -10.24
N LYS A 171 11.39 0.00 -11.06
CA LYS A 171 11.54 -0.24 -12.50
C LYS A 171 12.43 -1.45 -12.78
N THR A 172 13.46 -1.69 -11.98
CA THR A 172 14.25 -2.93 -12.09
C THR A 172 13.37 -4.16 -11.83
N PHE A 173 12.57 -4.15 -10.76
CA PHE A 173 11.66 -5.27 -10.48
C PHE A 173 10.55 -5.42 -11.53
N LYS A 174 10.00 -4.31 -12.05
CA LYS A 174 9.06 -4.30 -13.19
C LYS A 174 9.65 -5.08 -14.37
N ASN A 175 10.88 -4.76 -14.77
CA ASN A 175 11.53 -5.41 -15.92
C ASN A 175 11.77 -6.92 -15.66
N ILE A 176 12.07 -7.30 -14.42
CA ILE A 176 12.21 -8.72 -14.04
C ILE A 176 10.85 -9.44 -14.07
N PHE A 177 9.75 -8.79 -13.64
CA PHE A 177 8.41 -9.35 -13.81
C PHE A 177 8.06 -9.54 -15.29
N GLU A 178 8.34 -8.55 -16.12
CA GLU A 178 8.05 -8.61 -17.56
C GLU A 178 8.84 -9.70 -18.28
N SER A 179 10.08 -9.97 -17.86
CA SER A 179 10.89 -11.06 -18.43
C SER A 179 10.42 -12.46 -18.02
N GLU A 180 9.61 -12.58 -16.97
CA GLU A 180 8.99 -13.85 -16.58
C GLU A 180 7.81 -14.22 -17.49
N PHE A 181 7.19 -13.24 -18.16
CA PHE A 181 6.03 -13.49 -19.01
C PHE A 181 6.42 -14.35 -20.23
N GLY A 182 5.83 -15.55 -20.33
CA GLY A 182 6.05 -16.50 -21.41
C GLY A 182 7.20 -17.50 -21.22
N THR A 183 8.13 -17.27 -20.27
CA THR A 183 9.26 -18.19 -20.01
C THR A 183 9.28 -18.77 -18.60
N TYR A 184 8.67 -18.10 -17.62
CA TYR A 184 8.64 -18.50 -16.20
C TYR A 184 10.00 -18.95 -15.66
N ASN A 185 11.00 -18.07 -15.72
CA ASN A 185 12.34 -18.31 -15.17
C ASN A 185 12.34 -18.52 -13.64
N LYS A 186 11.21 -18.29 -12.97
CA LYS A 186 11.03 -18.46 -11.52
C LYS A 186 12.02 -17.61 -10.72
N ASN A 187 12.28 -16.37 -11.14
CA ASN A 187 13.15 -15.42 -10.44
C ASN A 187 12.59 -14.97 -9.10
N PHE A 188 11.30 -15.19 -8.85
CA PHE A 188 10.67 -14.88 -7.56
C PHE A 188 10.46 -16.13 -6.72
N VAL A 189 10.48 -15.94 -5.40
CA VAL A 189 10.08 -16.95 -4.42
C VAL A 189 8.87 -16.41 -3.70
N PHE A 190 7.83 -17.23 -3.62
CA PHE A 190 6.61 -16.93 -2.88
C PHE A 190 6.38 -17.98 -1.80
N LYS A 191 5.85 -17.53 -0.67
CA LYS A 191 5.36 -18.38 0.42
C LYS A 191 3.95 -17.96 0.78
N THR A 192 3.10 -18.97 0.94
CA THR A 192 1.69 -18.80 1.21
C THR A 192 1.36 -19.37 2.59
N TYR A 193 0.56 -18.62 3.35
CA TYR A 193 0.12 -18.97 4.69
C TYR A 193 -1.40 -18.81 4.78
N LYS A 194 -2.07 -19.82 5.35
CA LYS A 194 -3.52 -19.86 5.52
C LYS A 194 -3.87 -19.60 6.98
N TYR A 195 -4.86 -18.73 7.20
CA TYR A 195 -5.35 -18.36 8.52
C TYR A 195 -6.88 -18.32 8.54
N PRO A 196 -7.51 -18.50 9.71
CA PRO A 196 -8.93 -18.20 9.86
C PRO A 196 -9.25 -16.81 9.31
N LEU A 197 -10.42 -16.66 8.67
CA LEU A 197 -10.79 -15.41 8.02
C LEU A 197 -10.74 -14.24 9.00
N ILE A 198 -9.87 -13.28 8.67
CA ILE A 198 -9.96 -11.91 9.15
C ILE A 198 -10.36 -11.09 7.93
N LYS A 199 -11.47 -10.36 8.02
CA LYS A 199 -12.04 -9.61 6.89
C LYS A 199 -11.25 -8.32 6.59
N ILE A 200 -10.01 -8.51 6.15
CA ILE A 200 -9.01 -7.50 5.78
C ILE A 200 -8.43 -7.82 4.41
N TYR A 201 -7.89 -6.80 3.75
CA TYR A 201 -7.20 -6.96 2.47
C TYR A 201 -6.04 -6.01 2.36
N ALA A 202 -5.02 -6.44 1.63
CA ALA A 202 -3.88 -5.61 1.29
C ALA A 202 -3.13 -6.22 0.10
N SER A 203 -2.40 -5.36 -0.60
CA SER A 203 -1.44 -5.76 -1.62
C SER A 203 -0.38 -4.67 -1.63
N ALA A 204 0.87 -5.03 -1.38
CA ALA A 204 1.94 -4.06 -1.26
C ALA A 204 3.30 -4.63 -1.69
N ILE A 205 4.18 -3.71 -2.06
CA ILE A 205 5.62 -3.93 -2.19
C ILE A 205 6.33 -2.90 -1.29
N PHE A 206 7.34 -3.34 -0.56
CA PHE A 206 8.17 -2.46 0.27
C PHE A 206 9.56 -3.06 0.49
N SER A 207 10.54 -2.19 0.75
CA SER A 207 11.87 -2.61 1.16
C SER A 207 11.93 -2.95 2.66
N PRO A 208 12.73 -3.94 3.07
CA PRO A 208 13.06 -4.13 4.48
C PRO A 208 13.83 -2.90 5.02
N ASP A 209 13.89 -2.74 6.35
CA ASP A 209 14.54 -1.56 6.96
C ASP A 209 15.97 -1.34 6.46
N LYS A 210 16.34 -0.06 6.34
CA LYS A 210 17.68 0.39 5.91
C LYS A 210 18.80 -0.12 6.80
N THR A 211 18.55 -0.40 8.08
CA THR A 211 19.53 -1.02 8.99
C THR A 211 19.93 -2.43 8.57
N PHE A 212 19.20 -3.02 7.63
CA PHE A 212 19.30 -4.43 7.24
C PHE A 212 19.40 -4.65 5.73
N SER A 213 19.32 -3.59 4.92
CA SER A 213 19.64 -3.63 3.49
C SER A 213 21.13 -3.88 3.31
N LEU A 214 21.52 -4.52 2.20
CA LEU A 214 22.93 -4.57 1.79
C LEU A 214 23.50 -3.13 1.79
N ASP A 215 24.70 -2.95 2.34
CA ASP A 215 25.44 -1.68 2.40
C ASP A 215 25.89 -1.21 1.00
N SER A 216 24.97 -1.13 0.02
CA SER A 216 25.28 -0.49 -1.25
C SER A 216 25.00 0.99 -1.13
N GLU A 217 26.06 1.77 -0.89
CA GLU A 217 26.06 3.21 -1.19
C GLU A 217 25.89 3.48 -2.71
N ASP A 218 26.01 2.43 -3.53
CA ASP A 218 25.75 2.47 -4.97
C ASP A 218 24.24 2.54 -5.25
N SER A 219 23.78 3.71 -5.68
CA SER A 219 22.40 3.95 -6.13
C SER A 219 21.97 3.15 -7.37
N ASN A 220 22.89 2.43 -8.03
CA ASN A 220 22.58 1.57 -9.16
C ASN A 220 22.17 0.15 -8.75
N ILE A 221 22.40 -0.24 -7.49
CA ILE A 221 21.97 -1.54 -6.98
C ILE A 221 20.59 -1.35 -6.34
N PRO A 222 19.53 -1.98 -6.87
CA PRO A 222 18.21 -1.81 -6.31
C PRO A 222 18.12 -2.47 -4.93
N TYR A 223 17.46 -1.78 -4.00
CA TYR A 223 17.16 -2.35 -2.68
C TYR A 223 16.28 -3.58 -2.79
N GLU A 224 16.45 -4.52 -1.86
CA GLU A 224 15.61 -5.70 -1.78
C GLU A 224 14.14 -5.30 -1.59
N GLN A 225 13.24 -6.11 -2.15
CA GLN A 225 11.80 -5.87 -2.07
C GLN A 225 11.08 -7.09 -1.50
N ILE A 226 10.10 -6.82 -0.65
CA ILE A 226 9.16 -7.79 -0.13
C ILE A 226 7.80 -7.49 -0.75
N PHE A 227 7.20 -8.52 -1.34
CA PHE A 227 5.81 -8.50 -1.77
C PHE A 227 4.96 -9.08 -0.66
N ILE A 228 3.81 -8.47 -0.38
CA ILE A 228 2.82 -9.05 0.53
C ILE A 228 1.41 -8.84 0.00
N HIS A 229 0.61 -9.90 0.07
CA HIS A 229 -0.80 -9.88 -0.30
C HIS A 229 -1.62 -10.52 0.82
N LEU A 230 -2.66 -9.82 1.26
CA LEU A 230 -3.66 -10.31 2.20
C LEU A 230 -4.95 -10.47 1.40
N LEU A 231 -5.30 -11.72 1.09
CA LEU A 231 -6.42 -12.06 0.22
C LEU A 231 -7.53 -12.70 1.06
N PRO A 232 -8.64 -11.98 1.31
CA PRO A 232 -9.78 -12.56 2.01
C PRO A 232 -10.58 -13.46 1.05
N LEU A 233 -10.33 -14.76 1.14
CA LEU A 233 -11.17 -15.78 0.49
C LEU A 233 -12.49 -15.90 1.26
N GLU A 234 -13.39 -16.78 0.82
CA GLU A 234 -14.72 -16.90 1.43
C GLU A 234 -14.67 -17.28 2.92
N ASN A 235 -13.77 -18.21 3.29
CA ASN A 235 -13.70 -18.80 4.63
C ASN A 235 -12.33 -18.64 5.32
N GLU A 236 -11.32 -18.12 4.60
CA GLU A 236 -9.97 -18.00 5.11
C GLU A 236 -9.28 -16.73 4.63
N LEU A 237 -8.26 -16.30 5.37
CA LEU A 237 -7.32 -15.27 4.94
C LEU A 237 -6.08 -15.95 4.39
N LEU A 238 -5.78 -15.71 3.10
CA LEU A 238 -4.54 -16.13 2.48
C LEU A 238 -3.51 -14.99 2.58
N ILE A 239 -2.35 -15.28 3.18
CA ILE A 239 -1.22 -14.36 3.24
C ILE A 239 -0.12 -14.87 2.33
N ILE A 240 0.17 -14.11 1.28
CA ILE A 240 1.22 -14.43 0.31
C ILE A 240 2.35 -13.44 0.53
N CYS A 241 3.55 -13.96 0.72
CA CYS A 241 4.76 -13.17 0.88
C CYS A 241 5.78 -13.58 -0.19
N GLY A 242 6.40 -12.61 -0.86
CA GLY A 242 7.33 -12.88 -1.93
C GLY A 242 8.60 -12.04 -1.89
N TYR A 243 9.61 -12.47 -2.64
CA TYR A 243 10.85 -11.74 -2.89
C TYR A 243 11.55 -12.23 -4.16
N ASN A 244 12.53 -11.46 -4.66
CA ASN A 244 13.35 -11.84 -5.80
C ASN A 244 14.61 -12.65 -5.37
N LYS A 245 14.95 -13.72 -6.09
CA LYS A 245 16.07 -14.63 -5.77
C LYS A 245 17.45 -13.97 -5.81
N GLN A 246 17.64 -13.00 -6.70
CA GLN A 246 18.89 -12.26 -6.86
C GLN A 246 18.99 -11.15 -5.81
N TYR A 247 17.90 -10.42 -5.59
CA TYR A 247 17.85 -9.28 -4.66
C TYR A 247 17.23 -9.68 -3.32
N GLN A 248 17.96 -10.45 -2.53
CA GLN A 248 17.54 -10.90 -1.19
C GLN A 248 18.69 -10.97 -0.19
N ASN A 249 18.33 -10.83 1.08
CA ASN A 249 19.24 -11.04 2.19
C ASN A 249 18.59 -11.90 3.29
N ARG A 250 19.33 -12.16 4.37
CA ARG A 250 18.82 -12.96 5.51
C ARG A 250 17.58 -12.34 6.17
N PHE A 251 17.45 -11.03 6.16
CA PHE A 251 16.35 -10.30 6.79
C PHE A 251 15.07 -10.41 5.98
N VAL A 252 15.14 -10.33 4.65
CA VAL A 252 14.02 -10.62 3.74
C VAL A 252 13.48 -12.02 4.01
N ARG A 253 14.35 -13.04 3.98
CA ARG A 253 13.97 -14.43 4.24
C ARG A 253 13.36 -14.60 5.65
N LYS A 254 13.97 -13.98 6.67
CA LYS A 254 13.46 -14.00 8.05
C LYS A 254 12.11 -13.32 8.16
N TYR A 255 11.90 -12.17 7.50
CA TYR A 255 10.64 -11.45 7.51
C TYR A 255 9.51 -12.31 6.96
N ILE A 256 9.75 -12.98 5.85
CA ILE A 256 8.77 -13.84 5.19
C ILE A 256 8.42 -15.05 6.05
N ASN A 257 9.42 -15.68 6.68
CA ASN A 257 9.20 -16.84 7.55
C ASN A 257 8.46 -16.50 8.86
N LYS A 258 8.51 -15.24 9.32
CA LYS A 258 7.78 -14.80 10.52
C LYS A 258 6.25 -14.80 10.34
N TRP A 259 5.74 -15.05 9.14
CA TRP A 259 4.30 -15.24 8.90
C TRP A 259 3.85 -16.68 9.06
N ASN A 260 4.74 -17.60 9.42
CA ASN A 260 4.43 -19.01 9.61
C ASN A 260 3.90 -19.30 11.03
N ASN A 261 2.90 -20.18 11.14
CA ASN A 261 2.40 -20.76 12.40
C ASN A 261 2.10 -19.73 13.52
N LEU A 262 1.50 -18.59 13.18
CA LEU A 262 1.11 -17.58 14.16
C LEU A 262 -0.24 -17.94 14.81
N ASN A 263 -0.34 -17.85 16.14
CA ASN A 263 -1.65 -17.85 16.78
C ASN A 263 -2.36 -16.50 16.55
N SER A 264 -3.67 -16.44 16.83
CA SER A 264 -4.50 -15.25 16.55
C SER A 264 -3.95 -13.95 17.16
N LYS A 265 -3.39 -14.01 18.38
CA LYS A 265 -2.78 -12.85 19.04
C LYS A 265 -1.53 -12.38 18.29
N LYS A 266 -0.59 -13.28 17.99
CA LYS A 266 0.64 -12.94 17.27
C LYS A 266 0.35 -12.46 15.84
N LEU A 267 -0.63 -13.08 15.17
CA LEU A 267 -1.09 -12.66 13.84
C LEU A 267 -1.64 -11.24 13.87
N GLY A 268 -2.52 -10.92 14.83
CA GLY A 268 -3.11 -9.59 14.96
C GLY A 268 -2.06 -8.50 15.25
N ILE A 269 -1.08 -8.77 16.13
CA ILE A 269 0.06 -7.86 16.34
C ILE A 269 0.83 -7.66 15.03
N ARG A 270 1.17 -8.76 14.33
CA ARG A 270 1.95 -8.73 13.09
C ARG A 270 1.26 -7.92 11.98
N LEU A 271 -0.04 -8.11 11.82
CA LEU A 271 -0.88 -7.36 10.88
C LEU A 271 -0.93 -5.87 11.26
N THR A 272 -1.11 -5.57 12.56
CA THR A 272 -1.10 -4.20 13.06
C THR A 272 0.23 -3.51 12.74
N THR A 273 1.36 -4.16 13.04
CA THR A 273 2.71 -3.66 12.70
C THR A 273 2.87 -3.45 11.20
N LEU A 274 2.43 -4.39 10.36
CA LEU A 274 2.46 -4.24 8.90
C LEU A 274 1.74 -2.97 8.43
N PHE A 275 0.52 -2.74 8.94
CA PHE A 275 -0.34 -1.62 8.55
C PHE A 275 0.11 -0.26 9.10
N CYS A 276 0.76 -0.23 10.26
CA CYS A 276 1.39 0.98 10.79
C CYS A 276 2.66 1.33 10.02
N ASP A 277 3.53 0.34 9.81
CA ASP A 277 4.94 0.62 9.59
C ASP A 277 5.36 0.46 8.12
N ARG A 278 4.61 -0.31 7.33
CA ARG A 278 5.09 -0.76 6.01
C ARG A 278 4.19 -0.39 4.86
N ILE A 279 2.87 -0.39 5.07
CA ILE A 279 1.92 -0.31 3.97
C ILE A 279 0.81 0.72 4.22
N GLU A 280 0.52 1.48 3.19
CA GLU A 280 -0.63 2.41 3.16
C GLU A 280 -1.83 1.81 2.43
N ASN A 281 -1.57 0.90 1.48
CA ASN A 281 -2.57 0.25 0.67
C ASN A 281 -3.11 -1.00 1.39
N TRP A 282 -4.10 -0.78 2.25
CA TRP A 282 -4.89 -1.84 2.87
C TRP A 282 -6.29 -1.34 3.25
N GLY A 283 -7.19 -2.27 3.56
CA GLY A 283 -8.49 -1.97 4.10
C GLY A 283 -9.10 -3.15 4.84
N LEU A 284 -10.31 -2.92 5.35
CA LEU A 284 -11.05 -3.89 6.16
C LEU A 284 -12.55 -3.78 5.93
N SER A 285 -13.30 -4.82 6.31
CA SER A 285 -14.76 -4.75 6.34
C SER A 285 -15.26 -3.74 7.39
N PRO A 286 -16.43 -3.11 7.17
CA PRO A 286 -17.10 -2.29 8.18
C PRO A 286 -17.30 -3.03 9.52
N GLU A 287 -17.72 -4.30 9.48
CA GLU A 287 -17.91 -5.12 10.69
C GLU A 287 -16.63 -5.29 11.52
N VAL A 288 -15.47 -5.47 10.87
CA VAL A 288 -14.20 -5.55 11.60
C VAL A 288 -13.85 -4.20 12.20
N TYR A 289 -14.07 -3.11 11.46
CA TYR A 289 -13.78 -1.76 11.92
C TYR A 289 -14.60 -1.39 13.16
N ASP A 290 -15.89 -1.70 13.16
CA ASP A 290 -16.82 -1.39 14.26
C ASP A 290 -16.47 -2.13 15.56
N ARG A 291 -15.71 -3.22 15.48
CA ARG A 291 -15.22 -3.97 16.65
C ARG A 291 -13.91 -3.40 17.22
N ILE A 292 -13.20 -2.55 16.48
CA ILE A 292 -11.93 -1.98 16.96
C ILE A 292 -12.25 -0.90 17.98
N GLN A 293 -11.75 -1.07 19.21
CA GLN A 293 -11.84 -0.06 20.25
C GLN A 293 -11.19 1.26 19.80
N THR A 294 -11.87 2.38 20.08
CA THR A 294 -11.40 3.73 19.72
C THR A 294 -9.99 4.02 20.24
N GLU A 295 -9.66 3.57 21.46
CA GLU A 295 -8.32 3.72 22.04
C GLU A 295 -7.23 3.02 21.22
N LYS A 296 -7.53 1.85 20.67
CA LYS A 296 -6.60 1.10 19.81
C LYS A 296 -6.39 1.80 18.48
N LEU A 297 -7.42 2.42 17.91
CA LEU A 297 -7.30 3.27 16.71
C LEU A 297 -6.46 4.52 16.98
N ILE A 298 -6.60 5.14 18.16
CA ILE A 298 -5.75 6.27 18.56
C ILE A 298 -4.29 5.83 18.65
N LYS A 299 -4.01 4.72 19.35
CA LYS A 299 -2.65 4.15 19.44
C LYS A 299 -2.09 3.77 18.07
N PHE A 300 -2.92 3.20 17.20
CA PHE A 300 -2.56 2.88 15.82
C PHE A 300 -2.12 4.12 15.05
N ASN A 301 -2.90 5.20 15.10
CA ASN A 301 -2.57 6.45 14.40
C ASN A 301 -1.33 7.14 14.98
N LEU A 302 -1.11 7.05 16.30
CA LEU A 302 0.10 7.56 16.95
C LEU A 302 1.35 6.78 16.50
N GLN A 303 1.26 5.46 16.43
CA GLN A 303 2.35 4.61 15.94
C GLN A 303 2.62 4.86 14.44
N ALA A 304 1.58 4.91 13.60
CA ALA A 304 1.74 5.24 12.19
C ALA A 304 2.39 6.62 11.99
N LYS A 305 2.06 7.60 12.83
CA LYS A 305 2.73 8.91 12.87
C LYS A 305 4.21 8.77 13.18
N SER A 306 4.56 8.03 14.24
CA SER A 306 5.94 7.91 14.68
C SER A 306 6.79 7.22 13.63
N THR A 307 6.28 6.17 12.97
CA THR A 307 7.04 5.43 11.95
C THR A 307 7.38 6.30 10.73
N LEU A 308 6.57 7.31 10.41
CA LEU A 308 6.89 8.28 9.36
C LEU A 308 8.14 9.12 9.67
N TYR A 309 8.38 9.43 10.94
CA TYR A 309 9.51 10.28 11.37
C TYR A 309 10.68 9.48 11.94
N PHE A 310 10.39 8.32 12.52
CA PHE A 310 11.30 7.46 13.27
C PHE A 310 10.89 5.99 13.07
N PRO A 311 11.16 5.41 11.89
CA PRO A 311 10.76 4.04 11.56
C PRO A 311 11.31 2.97 12.52
N ASP A 312 12.35 3.30 13.29
CA ASP A 312 13.13 2.34 14.07
C ASP A 312 12.83 2.35 15.58
N LEU A 313 11.96 3.24 16.08
CA LEU A 313 11.82 3.50 17.52
C LEU A 313 10.59 2.87 18.19
N PHE A 314 9.67 2.27 17.42
CA PHE A 314 8.41 1.73 17.97
C PHE A 314 8.28 0.23 17.74
N SER A 315 8.77 -0.57 18.70
CA SER A 315 8.26 -1.94 18.86
C SER A 315 7.01 -1.89 19.73
N SER A 316 5.86 -2.03 19.09
CA SER A 316 4.56 -1.97 19.73
C SER A 316 3.92 -3.36 19.69
N ASN A 317 3.45 -3.83 20.85
CA ASN A 317 2.61 -5.03 20.96
C ASN A 317 1.13 -4.72 20.68
N LEU A 318 0.82 -3.60 20.00
CA LEU A 318 -0.54 -3.21 19.66
C LEU A 318 -1.17 -4.25 18.74
N ASN A 319 -2.37 -4.70 19.12
CA ASN A 319 -3.21 -5.55 18.30
C ASN A 319 -4.58 -4.90 18.15
N ILE A 320 -4.85 -4.29 17.00
CA ILE A 320 -6.15 -3.66 16.72
C ILE A 320 -7.27 -4.69 16.49
N PHE A 321 -6.94 -5.97 16.33
CA PHE A 321 -7.89 -7.07 16.11
C PHE A 321 -8.20 -7.89 17.36
N GLU A 322 -7.54 -7.60 18.49
CA GLU A 322 -7.83 -8.26 19.76
C GLU A 322 -9.10 -7.66 20.37
N ASN A 323 -10.13 -8.47 20.53
CA ASN A 323 -11.31 -8.10 21.30
C ASN A 323 -11.04 -8.38 22.78
N GLU A 324 -11.15 -7.35 23.62
CA GLU A 324 -11.19 -7.54 25.08
C GLU A 324 -12.57 -8.09 25.49
N LYS A 325 -12.82 -9.36 25.18
CA LYS A 325 -13.90 -10.12 25.82
C LYS A 325 -13.39 -11.51 26.17
N ASN A 326 -12.66 -11.54 27.28
CA ASN A 326 -12.52 -12.69 28.18
C ASN A 326 -12.25 -12.11 29.59
N CYS A 327 -13.22 -11.35 30.11
CA CYS A 327 -13.45 -11.34 31.55
C CYS A 327 -14.78 -12.05 31.73
N THR A 328 -14.67 -13.33 32.07
CA THR A 328 -15.72 -14.16 32.66
C THR A 328 -16.47 -13.44 33.75
#